data_AF-A0A941ZGM1-F1
#
_entry.id   AF-A0A941ZGM1-F1
#
_cell.length_a   1.000
_cell.length_b   1.000
_cell.length_c   1.000
_cell.angle_alpha   90.00
_cell.angle_beta   90.00
_cell.angle_gamma   90.00
#
_symmetry.space_group_name_H-M   'P 1'
#
loop_
_entity.id
_entity.type
_entity.pdbx_description
1 polymer ?
#
loop_
_entity_poly.entity_id
_entity_poly.type
_entity_poly.pdbx_seq_one_letter_code
_entity_poly.pdbx_strand_id
1 'polypeptide(L)'
;MTNHWVDIKNADLILIMGGNAAEAHPCGFKWVTEALEHRKAKLVVVDPRFTRSAAVADYYAPIRVGTDIAFLGGVINWMLANNKVHMDYVKAYTNASFLIRDDFDFKDGLFSGYDEAKRSYDKTTWAYQLDKEGYALVDETLENPRCVWQLMKSHYSRYTPEVVEKVCGTPKEQFLKVAEFIGSTSTPDKVMTICYALGWTQHSHGSQNIRTMAMIQLLLGNIGRAGGGVNALRGHSNVQGITDMCTFSANLPGYMVAPTDADTTFADFATRRTPKPLRPNQMNFGQNFPKWFVSLQKAWYGDAATKENDWAYDWLPKRDGAYDVMDTFERIHQGKINGFVMQGFNPLAALPNKKKVGAAMAKLKWLVVIEPLKNETSEFWKNYGELNNVKPEEIATEVIRLPASCFAEDPGTFTNSGRVIQWHWAGADPAGEGKTDREIIGQIFTRLRAAYAKDGGKFPDPVLKVTWAYANPSHPSAEEILREVNGRALKDVTDPKDPTKVLVPAGQQLPG
;
A
#
# COMPACT_ATOMS: atom_id res chain seq x y z
N MET A 1 1.06 -6.28 6.57
CA MET A 1 1.37 -6.74 7.93
C MET A 1 2.78 -6.32 8.29
N THR A 2 3.00 -5.82 9.50
CA THR A 2 4.35 -5.66 10.05
C THR A 2 4.96 -7.03 10.40
N ASN A 3 4.11 -7.97 10.82
CA ASN A 3 4.46 -9.34 11.16
C ASN A 3 3.94 -10.31 10.05
N HIS A 4 3.65 -11.57 10.38
CA HIS A 4 3.13 -12.58 9.44
C HIS A 4 2.07 -13.48 10.10
N TRP A 5 1.39 -14.32 9.30
CA TRP A 5 0.24 -15.12 9.75
C TRP A 5 0.50 -15.98 10.99
N VAL A 6 1.55 -16.81 10.95
CA VAL A 6 1.87 -17.74 12.05
C VAL A 6 2.17 -17.02 13.35
N ASP A 7 2.73 -15.81 13.28
CA ASP A 7 3.14 -15.04 14.45
C ASP A 7 1.94 -14.57 15.30
N ILE A 8 0.73 -14.51 14.74
CA ILE A 8 -0.50 -14.16 15.48
C ILE A 8 -0.71 -15.10 16.69
N LYS A 9 -0.28 -16.36 16.59
CA LYS A 9 -0.40 -17.34 17.69
C LYS A 9 0.32 -16.89 18.97
N ASN A 10 1.29 -15.98 18.83
CA ASN A 10 2.10 -15.47 19.91
C ASN A 10 1.48 -14.23 20.56
N ALA A 11 0.21 -13.86 20.33
CA ALA A 11 -0.45 -12.65 20.87
C ALA A 11 -1.20 -12.90 22.19
N ASP A 12 -1.23 -11.94 23.13
CA ASP A 12 -1.99 -12.05 24.41
C ASP A 12 -3.38 -11.44 24.24
N LEU A 13 -3.46 -10.46 23.36
CA LEU A 13 -4.70 -9.82 22.93
C LEU A 13 -4.69 -9.73 21.41
N ILE A 14 -5.79 -10.16 20.82
CA ILE A 14 -6.05 -10.03 19.39
C ILE A 14 -7.24 -9.09 19.27
N LEU A 15 -7.00 -7.93 18.69
CA LEU A 15 -8.05 -7.01 18.31
C LEU A 15 -8.40 -7.24 16.83
N ILE A 16 -9.69 -7.43 16.54
CA ILE A 16 -10.23 -7.37 15.19
C ILE A 16 -11.15 -6.16 15.13
N MET A 17 -10.68 -5.13 14.43
CA MET A 17 -11.42 -3.88 14.23
C MET A 17 -11.09 -3.36 12.84
N GLY A 18 -12.10 -2.93 12.09
CA GLY A 18 -11.92 -2.57 10.69
C GLY A 18 -11.64 -3.78 9.77
N GLY A 19 -12.03 -4.99 10.18
CA GLY A 19 -11.88 -6.22 9.42
C GLY A 19 -12.75 -7.35 10.00
N ASN A 20 -12.86 -8.46 9.27
CA ASN A 20 -13.62 -9.65 9.68
C ASN A 20 -12.84 -10.91 9.30
N ALA A 21 -11.78 -11.20 10.06
CA ALA A 21 -10.74 -12.15 9.65
C ALA A 21 -11.24 -13.61 9.57
N ALA A 22 -12.26 -13.98 10.34
CA ALA A 22 -12.83 -15.34 10.29
C ALA A 22 -13.54 -15.63 8.95
N GLU A 23 -14.01 -14.59 8.26
CA GLU A 23 -14.66 -14.73 6.95
C GLU A 23 -13.72 -14.38 5.81
N ALA A 24 -12.96 -13.30 5.94
CA ALA A 24 -12.09 -12.80 4.88
C ALA A 24 -10.74 -13.54 4.81
N HIS A 25 -10.27 -14.14 5.90
CA HIS A 25 -8.96 -14.79 6.01
C HIS A 25 -9.00 -16.08 6.84
N PRO A 26 -9.94 -17.01 6.58
CA PRO A 26 -10.21 -18.14 7.48
C PRO A 26 -9.00 -19.03 7.75
N CYS A 27 -8.17 -19.31 6.74
CA CYS A 27 -6.95 -20.10 6.93
C CYS A 27 -5.90 -19.37 7.79
N GLY A 28 -5.79 -18.04 7.65
CA GLY A 28 -4.94 -17.22 8.52
C GLY A 28 -5.50 -17.12 9.94
N PHE A 29 -6.84 -17.11 10.08
CA PHE A 29 -7.56 -17.07 11.35
C PHE A 29 -7.30 -18.30 12.23
N LYS A 30 -6.81 -19.42 11.66
CA LYS A 30 -6.26 -20.55 12.43
C LYS A 30 -5.33 -20.08 13.55
N TRP A 31 -4.44 -19.13 13.27
CA TRP A 31 -3.45 -18.65 14.25
C TRP A 31 -4.05 -17.76 15.33
N VAL A 32 -5.25 -17.21 15.12
CA VAL A 32 -6.05 -16.59 16.18
C VAL A 32 -6.52 -17.69 17.13
N THR A 33 -7.11 -18.76 16.62
CA THR A 33 -7.56 -19.92 17.42
C THR A 33 -6.43 -20.54 18.23
N GLU A 34 -5.23 -20.67 17.63
CA GLU A 34 -4.04 -21.19 18.32
C GLU A 34 -3.59 -20.29 19.49
N ALA A 35 -3.69 -18.97 19.34
CA ALA A 35 -3.41 -18.03 20.43
C ALA A 35 -4.43 -18.20 21.58
N LEU A 36 -5.71 -18.34 21.25
CA LEU A 36 -6.78 -18.55 22.23
C LEU A 36 -6.59 -19.87 22.99
N GLU A 37 -6.31 -20.96 22.26
CA GLU A 37 -6.20 -22.29 22.85
C GLU A 37 -4.91 -22.46 23.66
N HIS A 38 -3.76 -22.04 23.14
CA HIS A 38 -2.46 -22.35 23.74
C HIS A 38 -1.84 -21.21 24.51
N ARG A 39 -2.08 -19.95 24.10
CA ARG A 39 -1.59 -18.76 24.81
C ARG A 39 -2.62 -18.16 25.76
N LYS A 40 -3.86 -18.66 25.74
CA LYS A 40 -4.99 -18.10 26.49
C LYS A 40 -5.20 -16.62 26.18
N ALA A 41 -4.93 -16.25 24.93
CA ALA A 41 -5.14 -14.90 24.43
C ALA A 41 -6.61 -14.50 24.57
N LYS A 42 -6.88 -13.19 24.53
CA LYS A 42 -8.24 -12.66 24.42
C LYS A 42 -8.51 -12.20 22.99
N LEU A 43 -9.67 -12.56 22.45
CA LEU A 43 -10.17 -12.04 21.17
C LEU A 43 -11.23 -10.98 21.42
N VAL A 44 -10.96 -9.77 20.94
CA VAL A 44 -11.89 -8.63 20.99
C VAL A 44 -12.27 -8.24 19.58
N VAL A 45 -13.58 -8.10 19.32
CA VAL A 45 -14.11 -7.66 18.02
C VAL A 45 -14.86 -6.35 18.20
N VAL A 46 -14.50 -5.35 17.38
CA VAL A 46 -15.21 -4.07 17.29
C VAL A 46 -15.68 -3.89 15.85
N ASP A 47 -16.98 -4.05 15.63
CA ASP A 47 -17.60 -4.04 14.28
C ASP A 47 -19.04 -3.50 14.38
N PRO A 48 -19.57 -2.80 13.36
CA PRO A 48 -21.00 -2.43 13.30
C PRO A 48 -21.96 -3.63 13.34
N ARG A 49 -21.47 -4.84 13.05
CA ARG A 49 -22.27 -6.06 12.97
C ARG A 49 -21.69 -7.14 13.89
N PHE A 50 -22.58 -7.99 14.39
CA PHE A 50 -22.15 -9.24 15.01
C PHE A 50 -21.76 -10.26 13.92
N THR A 51 -20.47 -10.35 13.60
CA THR A 51 -19.92 -11.18 12.51
C THR A 51 -19.56 -12.60 12.98
N ARG A 52 -19.10 -13.47 12.05
CA ARG A 52 -18.55 -14.78 12.46
C ARG A 52 -17.25 -14.65 13.27
N SER A 53 -16.48 -13.57 13.11
CA SER A 53 -15.39 -13.25 14.03
C SER A 53 -15.93 -12.91 15.43
N ALA A 54 -17.01 -12.13 15.54
CA ALA A 54 -17.62 -11.80 16.83
C ALA A 54 -18.20 -13.03 17.54
N ALA A 55 -18.73 -14.00 16.79
CA ALA A 55 -19.31 -15.24 17.33
C ALA A 55 -18.32 -16.11 18.12
N VAL A 56 -17.01 -15.93 17.91
CA VAL A 56 -15.95 -16.66 18.62
C VAL A 56 -15.09 -15.75 19.49
N ALA A 57 -15.47 -14.48 19.64
CA ALA A 57 -14.74 -13.50 20.44
C ALA A 57 -15.07 -13.63 21.93
N ASP A 58 -14.09 -13.35 22.79
CA ASP A 58 -14.32 -13.15 24.22
C ASP A 58 -15.14 -11.88 24.49
N TYR A 59 -15.02 -10.88 23.62
CA TYR A 59 -15.73 -9.62 23.76
C TYR A 59 -16.09 -9.01 22.40
N TYR A 60 -17.32 -8.53 22.29
CA TYR A 60 -17.81 -7.77 21.14
C TYR A 60 -18.30 -6.39 21.59
N ALA A 61 -17.93 -5.36 20.85
CA ALA A 61 -18.48 -4.01 21.01
C ALA A 61 -18.96 -3.47 19.66
N PRO A 62 -20.21 -2.95 19.55
CA PRO A 62 -20.70 -2.34 18.33
C PRO A 62 -20.04 -0.97 18.11
N ILE A 63 -19.87 -0.58 16.85
CA ILE A 63 -19.42 0.75 16.45
C ILE A 63 -20.17 1.24 15.22
N ARG A 64 -20.46 2.54 15.13
CA ARG A 64 -21.01 3.16 13.92
C ARG A 64 -19.95 3.21 12.80
N VAL A 65 -20.37 2.92 11.56
CA VAL A 65 -19.48 3.00 10.39
C VAL A 65 -18.90 4.42 10.25
N GLY A 66 -17.58 4.52 10.11
CA GLY A 66 -16.88 5.79 9.88
C GLY A 66 -16.49 6.55 11.15
N THR A 67 -16.68 5.98 12.34
CA THR A 67 -16.36 6.65 13.62
C THR A 67 -15.14 6.09 14.34
N ASP A 68 -14.33 5.29 13.64
CA ASP A 68 -13.17 4.59 14.20
C ASP A 68 -12.14 5.51 14.87
N ILE A 69 -11.86 6.69 14.29
CA ILE A 69 -10.95 7.68 14.89
C ILE A 69 -11.45 8.16 16.24
N ALA A 70 -12.76 8.36 16.42
CA ALA A 70 -13.30 8.78 17.71
C ALA A 70 -13.11 7.68 18.77
N PHE A 71 -13.39 6.43 18.41
CA PHE A 71 -13.17 5.27 19.28
C PHE A 71 -11.68 5.12 19.66
N LEU A 72 -10.79 5.04 18.66
CA LEU A 72 -9.35 4.84 18.88
C LEU A 72 -8.70 6.05 19.57
N GLY A 73 -9.15 7.27 19.25
CA GLY A 73 -8.74 8.48 19.96
C GLY A 73 -9.15 8.47 21.43
N GLY A 74 -10.32 7.92 21.74
CA GLY A 74 -10.75 7.64 23.09
C GLY A 74 -9.86 6.64 23.81
N VAL A 75 -9.44 5.56 23.12
CA VAL A 75 -8.48 4.59 23.68
C VAL A 75 -7.16 5.27 24.04
N ILE A 76 -6.62 6.12 23.15
CA ILE A 76 -5.40 6.90 23.44
C ILE A 76 -5.60 7.78 24.67
N ASN A 77 -6.70 8.54 24.73
CA ASN A 77 -7.01 9.39 25.87
C ASN A 77 -7.07 8.59 27.19
N TRP A 78 -7.78 7.46 27.18
CA TRP A 78 -7.90 6.57 28.34
C TRP A 78 -6.55 6.01 28.76
N MET A 79 -5.72 5.54 27.82
CA MET A 79 -4.39 5.00 28.12
C MET A 79 -3.48 6.05 28.76
N LEU A 80 -3.47 7.27 28.22
CA LEU A 80 -2.67 8.39 28.73
C LEU A 80 -3.14 8.80 30.14
N ALA A 81 -4.45 8.84 30.39
CA ALA A 81 -5.00 9.17 31.70
C ALA A 81 -4.75 8.10 32.77
N ASN A 82 -4.60 6.83 32.38
CA ASN A 82 -4.45 5.70 33.30
C ASN A 82 -3.03 5.12 33.36
N ASN A 83 -2.04 5.85 32.82
CA ASN A 83 -0.64 5.41 32.74
C ASN A 83 -0.48 3.99 32.14
N LYS A 84 -1.27 3.68 31.10
CA LYS A 84 -1.21 2.42 30.35
C LYS A 84 -0.40 2.59 29.09
N VAL A 85 0.88 2.94 29.27
CA VAL A 85 1.85 3.21 28.20
C VAL A 85 3.17 2.57 28.58
N HIS A 86 3.85 1.94 27.61
CA HIS A 86 5.20 1.44 27.79
C HIS A 86 6.21 2.59 27.63
N MET A 87 6.44 3.34 28.71
CA MET A 87 7.21 4.59 28.64
C MET A 87 8.65 4.42 28.15
N ASP A 88 9.35 3.35 28.52
CA ASP A 88 10.72 3.10 28.05
C ASP A 88 10.76 2.92 26.52
N TYR A 89 9.80 2.17 25.96
CA TYR A 89 9.65 2.01 24.52
C TYR A 89 9.34 3.35 23.85
N VAL A 90 8.39 4.11 24.40
CA VAL A 90 7.97 5.40 23.84
C VAL A 90 9.13 6.38 23.76
N LYS A 91 9.90 6.52 24.84
CA LYS A 91 11.08 7.40 24.88
C LYS A 91 12.16 6.98 23.90
N ALA A 92 12.44 5.68 23.81
CA ALA A 92 13.55 5.18 23.02
C ALA A 92 13.26 5.09 21.51
N TYR A 93 12.02 4.73 21.12
CA TYR A 93 11.73 4.25 19.76
C TYR A 93 10.65 5.04 19.03
N THR A 94 10.15 6.12 19.63
CA THR A 94 9.20 7.02 18.97
C THR A 94 9.76 8.44 18.89
N ASN A 95 9.03 9.32 18.22
CA ASN A 95 9.37 10.73 18.15
C ASN A 95 8.80 11.55 19.33
N ALA A 96 8.42 10.91 20.44
CA ALA A 96 7.75 11.57 21.57
C ALA A 96 8.50 12.80 22.11
N SER A 97 9.84 12.76 22.14
CA SER A 97 10.70 13.85 22.61
C SER A 97 10.91 14.96 21.57
N PHE A 98 10.56 14.76 20.31
CA PHE A 98 10.87 15.72 19.25
C PHE A 98 10.03 17.00 19.42
N LEU A 99 10.67 18.16 19.28
CA LEU A 99 10.00 19.45 19.40
C LEU A 99 9.37 19.86 18.07
N ILE A 100 8.07 20.19 18.08
CA ILE A 100 7.34 20.71 16.94
C ILE A 100 7.45 22.24 16.90
N ARG A 101 7.53 22.82 15.71
CA ARG A 101 7.55 24.29 15.53
C ARG A 101 6.43 24.98 16.29
N ASP A 102 6.69 26.17 16.81
CA ASP A 102 5.76 26.92 17.65
C ASP A 102 4.47 27.35 16.92
N ASP A 103 4.54 27.48 15.59
CA ASP A 103 3.44 27.87 14.72
C ASP A 103 2.54 26.70 14.27
N PHE A 104 2.83 25.47 14.72
CA PHE A 104 1.88 24.35 14.61
C PHE A 104 0.71 24.54 15.58
N ASP A 105 -0.51 24.48 15.07
CA ASP A 105 -1.72 24.61 15.86
C ASP A 105 -2.85 23.69 15.36
N PHE A 106 -3.84 23.47 16.21
CA PHE A 106 -5.09 22.80 15.87
C PHE A 106 -6.25 23.46 16.61
N LYS A 107 -7.22 23.98 15.85
CA LYS A 107 -8.37 24.69 16.38
C LYS A 107 -9.62 24.37 15.56
N ASP A 108 -10.73 24.09 16.25
CA ASP A 108 -12.06 23.89 15.65
C ASP A 108 -12.10 22.90 14.48
N GLY A 109 -11.29 21.84 14.55
CA GLY A 109 -11.26 20.79 13.52
C GLY A 109 -10.24 21.00 12.40
N LEU A 110 -9.54 22.12 12.40
CA LEU A 110 -8.55 22.47 11.39
C LEU A 110 -7.16 22.59 12.02
N PHE A 111 -6.16 22.08 11.31
CA PHE A 111 -4.75 22.33 11.65
C PHE A 111 -4.31 23.71 11.11
N SER A 112 -3.17 24.20 11.58
CA SER A 112 -2.50 25.37 11.01
C SER A 112 -2.22 25.16 9.50
N GLY A 113 -2.36 26.24 8.72
CA GLY A 113 -2.08 26.25 7.28
C GLY A 113 -3.23 25.82 6.35
N TYR A 114 -4.47 25.73 6.84
CA TYR A 114 -5.62 25.42 5.99
C TYR A 114 -5.93 26.55 4.99
N ASP A 115 -6.01 26.20 3.70
CA ASP A 115 -6.48 27.06 2.62
C ASP A 115 -7.90 26.60 2.23
N GLU A 116 -8.90 27.42 2.56
CA GLU A 116 -10.32 27.10 2.34
C GLU A 116 -10.67 26.99 0.85
N ALA A 117 -10.10 27.85 0.00
CA ALA A 117 -10.38 27.88 -1.43
C ALA A 117 -9.86 26.60 -2.12
N LYS A 118 -8.66 26.15 -1.73
CA LYS A 118 -8.06 24.92 -2.27
C LYS A 118 -8.49 23.66 -1.54
N ARG A 119 -9.09 23.80 -0.36
CA ARG A 119 -9.40 22.72 0.59
C ARG A 119 -8.17 21.84 0.85
N SER A 120 -7.03 22.49 1.04
CA SER A 120 -5.72 21.85 1.22
C SER A 120 -4.96 22.49 2.38
N TYR A 121 -3.88 21.86 2.82
CA TYR A 121 -3.01 22.42 3.86
C TYR A 121 -1.64 22.77 3.31
N ASP A 122 -1.17 23.97 3.63
CA ASP A 122 0.27 24.23 3.73
C ASP A 122 0.80 23.59 5.01
N LYS A 123 1.71 22.63 4.84
CA LYS A 123 2.24 21.80 5.93
C LYS A 123 3.55 22.35 6.50
N THR A 124 3.95 23.57 6.13
CA THR A 124 5.22 24.19 6.57
C THR A 124 5.36 24.23 8.10
N THR A 125 4.26 24.48 8.81
CA THR A 125 4.23 24.50 10.28
C THR A 125 4.28 23.10 10.91
N TRP A 126 3.98 22.04 10.15
CA TRP A 126 3.94 20.65 10.63
C TRP A 126 5.33 20.02 10.57
N ALA A 127 6.33 20.74 11.05
CA ALA A 127 7.72 20.34 11.02
C ALA A 127 8.34 20.39 12.43
N TYR A 128 9.46 19.70 12.59
CA TYR A 128 10.25 19.78 13.81
C TYR A 128 11.00 21.11 13.87
N GLN A 129 11.29 21.56 15.08
CA GLN A 129 12.31 22.58 15.31
C GLN A 129 13.67 21.95 14.99
N LEU A 130 14.51 22.64 14.22
CA LEU A 130 15.81 22.14 13.79
C LEU A 130 16.95 22.93 14.46
N ASP A 131 18.04 22.25 14.79
CA ASP A 131 19.30 22.88 15.20
C ASP A 131 20.05 23.46 13.98
N LYS A 132 21.27 23.97 14.22
CA LYS A 132 22.09 24.61 13.18
C LYS A 132 22.58 23.61 12.13
N GLU A 133 22.66 22.34 12.51
CA GLU A 133 23.10 21.21 11.68
C GLU A 133 21.93 20.58 10.90
N GLY A 134 20.70 21.00 11.18
CA GLY A 134 19.48 20.53 10.52
C GLY A 134 18.86 19.29 11.15
N TYR A 135 19.27 18.90 12.36
CA TYR A 135 18.64 17.83 13.14
C TYR A 135 17.49 18.35 13.99
N ALA A 136 16.51 17.48 14.25
CA ALA A 136 15.40 17.81 15.11
C ALA A 136 15.86 18.02 16.57
N LEU A 137 15.40 19.11 17.18
CA LEU A 137 15.51 19.36 18.61
C LEU A 137 14.63 18.35 19.37
N VAL A 138 15.12 17.91 20.53
CA VAL A 138 14.45 16.93 21.38
C VAL A 138 14.47 17.38 22.84
N ASP A 139 13.43 17.01 23.58
CA ASP A 139 13.34 17.09 25.03
C ASP A 139 13.09 15.70 25.62
N GLU A 140 14.11 15.12 26.23
CA GLU A 140 14.07 13.76 26.80
C GLU A 140 13.26 13.67 28.11
N THR A 141 12.99 14.81 28.77
CA THR A 141 12.12 14.82 29.96
C THR A 141 10.64 14.67 29.58
N LEU A 142 10.29 15.00 28.32
CA LEU A 142 8.94 15.07 27.77
C LEU A 142 8.08 16.16 28.45
N GLU A 143 8.69 17.17 29.07
CA GLU A 143 7.99 18.24 29.79
C GLU A 143 7.73 19.45 28.92
N ASN A 144 8.54 19.67 27.89
CA ASN A 144 8.39 20.78 26.97
C ASN A 144 7.00 20.74 26.31
N PRO A 145 6.21 21.82 26.36
CA PRO A 145 4.84 21.83 25.83
C PRO A 145 4.77 21.61 24.31
N ARG A 146 5.89 21.75 23.60
CA ARG A 146 6.02 21.54 22.15
C ARG A 146 6.58 20.18 21.77
N CYS A 147 6.96 19.33 22.74
CA CYS A 147 7.31 17.96 22.37
C CYS A 147 6.06 17.21 21.88
N VAL A 148 6.26 16.26 20.95
CA VAL A 148 5.18 15.46 20.36
C VAL A 148 4.30 14.82 21.45
N TRP A 149 4.88 14.39 22.56
CA TRP A 149 4.17 13.81 23.69
C TRP A 149 3.11 14.75 24.30
N GLN A 150 3.48 15.99 24.62
CA GLN A 150 2.53 16.95 25.22
C GLN A 150 1.46 17.38 24.23
N LEU A 151 1.82 17.57 22.95
CA LEU A 151 0.86 17.89 21.90
C LEU A 151 -0.13 16.74 21.65
N MET A 152 0.31 15.48 21.72
CA MET A 152 -0.57 14.32 21.64
C MET A 152 -1.57 14.30 22.79
N LYS A 153 -1.12 14.49 24.03
CA LYS A 153 -2.00 14.57 25.21
C LYS A 153 -3.07 15.66 25.03
N SER A 154 -2.66 16.85 24.59
CA SER A 154 -3.58 17.95 24.31
C SER A 154 -4.60 17.58 23.22
N HIS A 155 -4.12 17.05 22.08
CA HIS A 155 -4.97 16.72 20.94
C HIS A 155 -6.06 15.69 21.28
N TYR A 156 -5.69 14.65 22.05
CA TYR A 156 -6.59 13.53 22.37
C TYR A 156 -7.44 13.73 23.62
N SER A 157 -7.16 14.75 24.44
CA SER A 157 -7.95 15.06 25.66
C SER A 157 -9.46 15.19 25.43
N ARG A 158 -9.86 15.60 24.21
CA ARG A 158 -11.26 15.82 23.81
C ARG A 158 -12.05 14.54 23.57
N TYR A 159 -11.38 13.39 23.43
CA TYR A 159 -12.03 12.10 23.16
C TYR A 159 -12.37 11.40 24.47
N THR A 160 -13.32 11.94 25.23
CA THR A 160 -13.80 11.31 26.48
C THR A 160 -14.69 10.10 26.18
N PRO A 161 -14.90 9.17 27.14
CA PRO A 161 -15.84 8.06 26.96
C PRO A 161 -17.25 8.50 26.55
N GLU A 162 -17.72 9.66 27.03
CA GLU A 162 -19.02 10.24 26.66
C GLU A 162 -19.03 10.71 25.19
N VAL A 163 -17.94 11.29 24.72
CA VAL A 163 -17.79 11.66 23.30
C VAL A 163 -17.75 10.40 22.43
N VAL A 164 -17.04 9.36 22.87
CA VAL A 164 -17.03 8.07 22.17
C VAL A 164 -18.43 7.49 22.11
N GLU A 165 -19.17 7.41 23.21
CA GLU A 165 -20.54 6.89 23.20
C GLU A 165 -21.46 7.70 22.27
N LYS A 166 -21.40 9.03 22.36
CA LYS A 166 -22.19 9.93 21.51
C LYS A 166 -21.88 9.78 20.02
N VAL A 167 -20.60 9.68 19.65
CA VAL A 167 -20.17 9.63 18.24
C VAL A 167 -20.23 8.20 17.71
N CYS A 168 -19.71 7.23 18.43
CA CYS A 168 -19.60 5.86 17.95
C CYS A 168 -20.89 5.05 18.14
N GLY A 169 -21.77 5.46 19.05
CA GLY A 169 -22.91 4.65 19.49
C GLY A 169 -22.49 3.41 20.30
N THR A 170 -21.19 3.26 20.61
CA THR A 170 -20.70 2.20 21.48
C THR A 170 -21.05 2.55 22.92
N PRO A 171 -21.76 1.68 23.68
CA PRO A 171 -22.04 1.94 25.07
C PRO A 171 -20.75 2.21 25.86
N LYS A 172 -20.75 3.24 26.71
CA LYS A 172 -19.57 3.71 27.45
C LYS A 172 -18.85 2.58 28.20
N GLU A 173 -19.60 1.71 28.86
CA GLU A 173 -19.06 0.56 29.60
C GLU A 173 -18.32 -0.42 28.68
N GLN A 174 -18.85 -0.66 27.48
CA GLN A 174 -18.21 -1.56 26.53
C GLN A 174 -16.93 -0.95 25.95
N PHE A 175 -16.95 0.34 25.64
CA PHE A 175 -15.76 1.07 25.22
C PHE A 175 -14.67 1.00 26.31
N LEU A 176 -15.01 1.29 27.56
CA LEU A 176 -14.06 1.22 28.68
C LEU A 176 -13.48 -0.19 28.83
N LYS A 177 -14.30 -1.23 28.64
CA LYS A 177 -13.82 -2.61 28.68
C LYS A 177 -12.81 -2.93 27.58
N VAL A 178 -13.06 -2.46 26.36
CA VAL A 178 -12.08 -2.58 25.26
C VAL A 178 -10.80 -1.82 25.56
N ALA A 179 -10.89 -0.59 26.09
CA ALA A 179 -9.73 0.20 26.48
C ALA A 179 -8.90 -0.48 27.57
N GLU A 180 -9.55 -1.11 28.56
CA GLU A 180 -8.89 -1.93 29.59
C GLU A 180 -8.13 -3.12 28.99
N PHE A 181 -8.76 -3.86 28.07
CA PHE A 181 -8.09 -4.98 27.39
C PHE A 181 -6.85 -4.48 26.65
N ILE A 182 -6.99 -3.44 25.83
CA ILE A 182 -5.87 -2.86 25.07
C ILE A 182 -4.75 -2.40 26.02
N GLY A 183 -5.09 -1.59 27.03
CA GLY A 183 -4.13 -1.07 28.00
C GLY A 183 -3.47 -2.14 28.87
N SER A 184 -4.06 -3.34 29.01
CA SER A 184 -3.43 -4.46 29.71
C SER A 184 -2.17 -4.98 29.01
N THR A 185 -1.94 -4.59 27.75
CA THR A 185 -0.76 -4.95 26.94
C THR A 185 0.31 -3.87 26.92
N SER A 186 0.23 -2.86 27.80
CA SER A 186 1.25 -1.81 27.90
C SER A 186 2.50 -2.24 28.68
N THR A 187 2.64 -3.52 28.99
CA THR A 187 3.74 -4.08 29.80
C THR A 187 4.74 -4.82 28.91
N PRO A 188 6.02 -4.93 29.33
CA PRO A 188 7.05 -5.61 28.53
C PRO A 188 6.79 -7.10 28.31
N ASP A 189 5.98 -7.76 29.13
CA ASP A 189 5.68 -9.19 29.10
C ASP A 189 4.42 -9.54 28.30
N LYS A 190 3.59 -8.54 27.95
CA LYS A 190 2.38 -8.73 27.16
C LYS A 190 2.45 -8.04 25.82
N VAL A 191 1.67 -8.51 24.86
CA VAL A 191 1.64 -7.98 23.50
C VAL A 191 0.25 -8.13 22.87
N MET A 192 -0.19 -7.06 22.20
CA MET A 192 -1.41 -7.08 21.39
C MET A 192 -1.05 -7.04 19.90
N THR A 193 -1.80 -7.79 19.09
CA THR A 193 -1.85 -7.59 17.64
C THR A 193 -3.21 -7.07 17.20
N ILE A 194 -3.22 -6.19 16.19
CA ILE A 194 -4.43 -5.72 15.51
C ILE A 194 -4.52 -6.35 14.11
N CYS A 195 -5.64 -7.00 13.84
CA CYS A 195 -6.01 -7.54 12.54
C CYS A 195 -7.09 -6.66 11.89
N TYR A 196 -6.75 -5.95 10.82
CA TYR A 196 -7.69 -5.07 10.11
C TYR A 196 -7.53 -5.19 8.58
N ALA A 197 -8.54 -4.73 7.85
CA ALA A 197 -8.52 -4.60 6.40
C ALA A 197 -9.42 -3.43 5.93
N LEU A 198 -10.47 -3.74 5.17
CA LEU A 198 -11.27 -2.78 4.43
C LEU A 198 -12.15 -1.86 5.29
N GLY A 199 -12.56 -2.34 6.48
CA GLY A 199 -13.40 -1.57 7.39
C GLY A 199 -12.75 -0.26 7.84
N TRP A 200 -11.41 -0.16 7.78
CA TRP A 200 -10.68 1.08 8.02
C TRP A 200 -10.19 1.81 6.78
N THR A 201 -9.92 1.11 5.67
CA THR A 201 -9.26 1.74 4.52
C THR A 201 -10.22 2.47 3.58
N GLN A 202 -11.49 2.03 3.48
CA GLN A 202 -12.46 2.55 2.52
C GLN A 202 -13.25 3.76 3.05
N HIS A 203 -12.51 4.77 3.53
CA HIS A 203 -13.05 6.05 4.02
C HIS A 203 -12.19 7.21 3.52
N SER A 204 -12.75 8.41 3.43
CA SER A 204 -11.99 9.63 3.10
C SER A 204 -10.87 9.93 4.10
N HIS A 205 -10.98 9.40 5.33
CA HIS A 205 -9.99 9.48 6.41
C HIS A 205 -9.38 8.11 6.75
N GLY A 206 -9.42 7.14 5.84
CA GLY A 206 -8.97 5.77 6.13
C GLY A 206 -7.50 5.67 6.55
N SER A 207 -6.63 6.50 5.98
CA SER A 207 -5.23 6.60 6.41
C SER A 207 -5.09 7.08 7.86
N GLN A 208 -6.00 7.93 8.33
CA GLN A 208 -6.01 8.42 9.72
C GLN A 208 -6.56 7.37 10.69
N ASN A 209 -7.55 6.55 10.29
CA ASN A 209 -7.97 5.39 11.10
C ASN A 209 -6.76 4.51 11.46
N ILE A 210 -5.97 4.17 10.44
CA ILE A 210 -4.79 3.30 10.57
C ILE A 210 -3.69 3.99 11.37
N ARG A 211 -3.46 5.30 11.15
CA ARG A 211 -2.51 6.08 11.95
C ARG A 211 -2.85 6.04 13.43
N THR A 212 -4.11 6.21 13.81
CA THR A 212 -4.50 6.21 15.22
C THR A 212 -4.18 4.88 15.89
N MET A 213 -4.47 3.75 15.20
CA MET A 213 -4.09 2.43 15.70
C MET A 213 -2.58 2.20 15.75
N ALA A 214 -1.83 2.68 14.76
CA ALA A 214 -0.37 2.58 14.76
C ALA A 214 0.23 3.31 15.97
N MET A 215 -0.30 4.48 16.35
CA MET A 215 0.13 5.17 17.57
C MET A 215 -0.22 4.37 18.82
N ILE A 216 -1.39 3.73 18.91
CA ILE A 216 -1.74 2.84 20.03
C ILE A 216 -0.69 1.72 20.15
N GLN A 217 -0.32 1.06 19.04
CA GLN A 217 0.70 0.01 19.07
C GLN A 217 2.09 0.53 19.49
N LEU A 218 2.45 1.78 19.15
CA LEU A 218 3.69 2.40 19.60
C LEU A 218 3.63 2.75 21.10
N LEU A 219 2.50 3.29 21.59
CA LEU A 219 2.28 3.59 23.01
C LEU A 219 2.35 2.32 23.88
N LEU A 220 1.90 1.18 23.35
CA LEU A 220 1.96 -0.10 24.04
C LEU A 220 3.33 -0.79 23.89
N GLY A 221 4.20 -0.33 22.99
CA GLY A 221 5.47 -0.99 22.68
C GLY A 221 5.30 -2.33 21.95
N ASN A 222 4.25 -2.48 21.15
CA ASN A 222 3.91 -3.73 20.46
C ASN A 222 4.54 -3.89 19.08
N ILE A 223 5.13 -2.84 18.51
CA ILE A 223 5.74 -2.87 17.17
C ILE A 223 7.11 -3.56 17.23
N GLY A 224 7.34 -4.52 16.32
CA GLY A 224 8.59 -5.28 16.24
C GLY A 224 8.67 -6.50 17.17
N ARG A 225 7.58 -6.80 17.89
CA ARG A 225 7.50 -7.96 18.81
C ARG A 225 6.71 -9.10 18.20
N ALA A 226 7.11 -10.33 18.52
CA ALA A 226 6.36 -11.54 18.19
C ALA A 226 4.97 -11.48 18.85
N GLY A 227 3.91 -11.79 18.10
CA GLY A 227 2.52 -11.68 18.57
C GLY A 227 1.97 -10.27 18.60
N GLY A 228 2.74 -9.27 18.14
CA GLY A 228 2.37 -7.88 18.17
C GLY A 228 2.05 -7.29 16.80
N GLY A 229 2.45 -6.04 16.65
CA GLY A 229 2.45 -5.38 15.35
C GLY A 229 1.08 -5.00 14.81
N VAL A 230 1.11 -4.47 13.60
CA VAL A 230 -0.06 -4.04 12.84
C VAL A 230 -0.26 -5.01 11.68
N ASN A 231 -1.15 -5.96 11.88
CA ASN A 231 -1.50 -6.98 10.90
C ASN A 231 -2.59 -6.45 9.96
N ALA A 232 -2.16 -5.55 9.07
CA ALA A 232 -2.95 -5.13 7.90
C ALA A 232 -3.09 -6.33 6.95
N LEU A 233 -4.25 -6.97 6.95
CA LEU A 233 -4.54 -8.21 6.23
C LEU A 233 -4.89 -7.87 4.77
N ARG A 234 -4.05 -8.34 3.84
CA ARG A 234 -4.19 -8.02 2.40
C ARG A 234 -5.32 -8.84 1.77
N GLY A 235 -5.93 -8.31 0.71
CA GLY A 235 -7.05 -8.90 -0.01
C GLY A 235 -6.63 -9.98 -1.00
N HIS A 236 -6.56 -9.63 -2.30
CA HIS A 236 -6.13 -10.54 -3.36
C HIS A 236 -4.79 -11.23 -3.04
N SER A 237 -4.64 -12.47 -3.52
CA SER A 237 -3.47 -13.34 -3.27
C SER A 237 -2.12 -12.64 -3.49
N ASN A 238 -2.03 -11.81 -4.53
CA ASN A 238 -0.80 -11.10 -4.90
C ASN A 238 -0.92 -9.57 -4.84
N VAL A 239 -1.91 -8.99 -4.13
CA VAL A 239 -2.00 -7.51 -4.05
C VAL A 239 -0.75 -6.88 -3.42
N GLN A 240 -0.05 -7.62 -2.55
CA GLN A 240 1.23 -7.20 -2.02
C GLN A 240 2.29 -7.14 -3.14
N GLY A 241 2.45 -8.18 -3.95
CA GLY A 241 3.42 -8.20 -5.06
C GLY A 241 3.11 -7.17 -6.15
N ILE A 242 1.83 -6.99 -6.48
CA ILE A 242 1.35 -5.92 -7.40
C ILE A 242 1.73 -4.53 -6.86
N THR A 243 1.62 -4.34 -5.54
CA THR A 243 2.05 -3.09 -4.87
C THR A 243 3.57 -2.97 -4.85
N ASP A 244 4.31 -4.07 -4.62
CA ASP A 244 5.78 -4.09 -4.63
C ASP A 244 6.33 -3.72 -6.03
N MET A 245 5.68 -4.24 -7.07
CA MET A 245 5.95 -3.91 -8.47
C MET A 245 5.33 -2.57 -8.90
N CYS A 246 4.61 -1.90 -8.01
CA CYS A 246 4.05 -0.56 -8.18
C CYS A 246 3.23 -0.37 -9.45
N THR A 247 2.30 -1.30 -9.73
CA THR A 247 1.34 -1.14 -10.82
C THR A 247 0.21 -0.15 -10.46
N PHE A 248 0.60 1.03 -9.98
CA PHE A 248 -0.28 2.15 -9.68
C PHE A 248 0.47 3.45 -9.98
N SER A 249 -0.28 4.50 -10.34
CA SER A 249 0.29 5.68 -11.02
C SER A 249 1.38 6.41 -10.21
N ALA A 250 1.30 6.40 -8.88
CA ALA A 250 2.14 7.22 -8.01
C ALA A 250 3.60 6.74 -7.85
N ASN A 251 3.92 5.48 -8.16
CA ASN A 251 5.19 4.86 -7.82
C ASN A 251 5.78 4.02 -8.96
N LEU A 252 7.10 3.79 -8.88
CA LEU A 252 7.88 2.85 -9.67
C LEU A 252 8.22 1.63 -8.79
N PRO A 253 8.56 0.46 -9.38
CA PRO A 253 8.87 -0.76 -8.63
C PRO A 253 9.82 -0.53 -7.45
N GLY A 254 9.60 -1.26 -6.35
CA GLY A 254 10.38 -1.09 -5.12
C GLY A 254 10.00 0.15 -4.31
N TYR A 255 8.74 0.60 -4.42
CA TYR A 255 8.19 1.77 -3.69
C TYR A 255 8.86 3.10 -3.99
N MET A 256 9.62 3.20 -5.08
CA MET A 256 10.20 4.48 -5.50
C MET A 256 9.08 5.42 -5.96
N VAL A 257 9.09 6.68 -5.51
CA VAL A 257 8.08 7.65 -5.97
C VAL A 257 8.34 7.96 -7.44
N ALA A 258 7.32 7.87 -8.30
CA ALA A 258 7.46 8.22 -9.71
C ALA A 258 7.54 9.74 -9.91
N PRO A 259 8.27 10.22 -10.94
CA PRO A 259 8.41 11.64 -11.19
C PRO A 259 7.09 12.31 -11.61
N THR A 260 7.00 13.60 -11.31
CA THR A 260 5.92 14.51 -11.71
C THR A 260 6.45 15.53 -12.72
N ASP A 261 5.58 16.31 -13.35
CA ASP A 261 5.99 17.41 -14.24
C ASP A 261 6.85 18.48 -13.54
N ALA A 262 6.71 18.63 -12.21
CA ALA A 262 7.59 19.46 -11.37
C ALA A 262 9.00 18.86 -11.13
N ASP A 263 9.25 17.63 -11.56
CA ASP A 263 10.56 16.98 -11.54
C ASP A 263 11.21 17.12 -12.94
N THR A 264 11.71 18.32 -13.28
CA THR A 264 12.20 18.63 -14.63
C THR A 264 13.54 17.99 -14.98
N THR A 265 14.39 17.70 -13.98
CA THR A 265 15.70 17.06 -14.17
C THR A 265 15.86 15.87 -13.23
N PHE A 266 16.69 14.90 -13.61
CA PHE A 266 17.03 13.78 -12.73
C PHE A 266 17.71 14.25 -11.45
N ALA A 267 18.57 15.27 -11.52
CA ALA A 267 19.27 15.81 -10.35
C ALA A 267 18.29 16.34 -9.29
N ASP A 268 17.33 17.19 -9.71
CA ASP A 268 16.34 17.76 -8.79
C ASP A 268 15.44 16.67 -8.20
N PHE A 269 15.02 15.73 -9.04
CA PHE A 269 14.24 14.57 -8.63
C PHE A 269 14.99 13.74 -7.58
N ALA A 270 16.22 13.34 -7.88
CA ALA A 270 17.04 12.53 -7.00
C ALA A 270 17.28 13.23 -5.67
N THR A 271 17.61 14.52 -5.66
CA THR A 271 17.77 15.31 -4.43
C THR A 271 16.48 15.36 -3.61
N ARG A 272 15.35 15.63 -4.25
CA ARG A 272 14.04 15.74 -3.57
C ARG A 272 13.56 14.42 -2.99
N ARG A 273 13.87 13.30 -3.64
CA ARG A 273 13.48 11.96 -3.20
C ARG A 273 14.48 11.30 -2.26
N THR A 274 15.65 11.89 -2.05
CA THR A 274 16.67 11.37 -1.12
C THR A 274 16.49 12.02 0.26
N PRO A 275 15.88 11.32 1.24
CA PRO A 275 15.67 11.88 2.57
C PRO A 275 16.99 12.07 3.32
N LYS A 276 17.05 13.11 4.16
CA LYS A 276 18.14 13.34 5.11
C LYS A 276 17.75 12.79 6.49
N PRO A 277 18.71 12.29 7.28
CA PRO A 277 18.42 11.83 8.63
C PRO A 277 18.03 13.01 9.53
N LEU A 278 17.00 12.83 10.36
CA LEU A 278 16.52 13.87 11.29
C LEU A 278 17.30 13.91 12.62
N ARG A 279 18.19 12.94 12.84
CA ARG A 279 19.07 12.81 14.00
C ARG A 279 20.41 12.21 13.55
N PRO A 280 21.50 12.37 14.32
CA PRO A 280 22.74 11.65 14.05
C PRO A 280 22.56 10.13 14.21
N ASN A 281 23.50 9.35 13.63
CA ASN A 281 23.60 7.89 13.78
C ASN A 281 22.36 7.10 13.33
N GLN A 282 21.62 7.60 12.34
CA GLN A 282 20.46 6.91 11.78
C GLN A 282 20.85 6.11 10.53
N MET A 283 20.30 4.91 10.38
CA MET A 283 20.49 4.10 9.16
C MET A 283 19.98 4.82 7.91
N ASN A 284 18.87 5.55 8.03
CA ASN A 284 18.20 6.31 6.96
C ASN A 284 18.31 5.62 5.59
N PHE A 285 17.81 4.38 5.47
CA PHE A 285 18.08 3.55 4.30
C PHE A 285 17.59 4.19 2.99
N GLY A 286 16.55 5.03 3.06
CA GLY A 286 16.03 5.89 1.98
C GLY A 286 17.08 6.74 1.27
N GLN A 287 18.21 7.07 1.94
CA GLN A 287 19.31 7.82 1.33
C GLN A 287 19.93 7.13 0.10
N ASN A 288 19.67 5.83 -0.08
CA ASN A 288 20.14 5.07 -1.23
C ASN A 288 19.23 5.22 -2.47
N PHE A 289 18.21 6.07 -2.44
CA PHE A 289 17.27 6.29 -3.56
C PHE A 289 17.94 6.42 -4.93
N PRO A 290 19.01 7.22 -5.13
CA PRO A 290 19.63 7.35 -6.45
C PRO A 290 20.20 6.03 -6.96
N LYS A 291 20.69 5.14 -6.08
CA LYS A 291 21.20 3.82 -6.45
C LYS A 291 20.07 2.94 -6.98
N TRP A 292 18.94 2.91 -6.27
CA TRP A 292 17.78 2.12 -6.66
C TRP A 292 17.20 2.59 -7.99
N PHE A 293 17.07 3.90 -8.16
CA PHE A 293 16.54 4.49 -9.38
C PHE A 293 17.44 4.17 -10.59
N VAL A 294 18.75 4.39 -10.47
CA VAL A 294 19.69 4.08 -11.56
C VAL A 294 19.69 2.59 -11.87
N SER A 295 19.67 1.71 -10.87
CA SER A 295 19.57 0.26 -11.09
C SER A 295 18.30 -0.13 -11.85
N LEU A 296 17.16 0.47 -11.52
CA LEU A 296 15.90 0.25 -12.25
C LEU A 296 16.01 0.73 -13.70
N GLN A 297 16.55 1.92 -13.94
CA GLN A 297 16.76 2.43 -15.30
C GLN A 297 17.72 1.54 -16.11
N LYS A 298 18.74 0.98 -15.47
CA LYS A 298 19.64 0.00 -16.10
C LYS A 298 18.96 -1.33 -16.40
N ALA A 299 18.02 -1.78 -15.56
CA ALA A 299 17.19 -2.94 -15.89
C ALA A 299 16.30 -2.64 -17.11
N TRP A 300 15.57 -1.52 -17.07
CA TRP A 300 14.63 -1.14 -18.11
C TRP A 300 15.26 -0.76 -19.44
N TYR A 301 16.42 -0.10 -19.48
CA TYR A 301 16.95 0.43 -20.74
C TYR A 301 18.36 -0.04 -21.07
N GLY A 302 18.95 -0.90 -20.23
CA GLY A 302 20.25 -1.52 -20.50
C GLY A 302 21.30 -0.47 -20.88
N ASP A 303 21.98 -0.67 -21.99
CA ASP A 303 23.02 0.23 -22.50
C ASP A 303 22.51 1.60 -22.95
N ALA A 304 21.20 1.75 -23.19
CA ALA A 304 20.62 3.04 -23.55
C ALA A 304 20.46 3.99 -22.35
N ALA A 305 20.46 3.47 -21.12
CA ALA A 305 20.56 4.30 -19.92
C ALA A 305 22.04 4.56 -19.58
N THR A 306 22.51 5.76 -19.89
CA THR A 306 23.90 6.20 -19.66
C THR A 306 23.93 7.41 -18.73
N LYS A 307 25.12 7.81 -18.27
CA LYS A 307 25.23 9.00 -17.42
C LYS A 307 24.92 10.28 -18.21
N GLU A 308 25.25 10.30 -19.50
CA GLU A 308 25.15 11.46 -20.39
C GLU A 308 23.69 11.82 -20.73
N ASN A 309 22.76 10.87 -20.61
CA ASN A 309 21.32 11.09 -20.82
C ASN A 309 20.50 10.91 -19.55
N ASP A 310 21.12 11.12 -18.38
CA ASP A 310 20.50 10.99 -17.07
C ASP A 310 19.78 9.64 -16.89
N TRP A 311 20.41 8.57 -17.38
CA TRP A 311 19.91 7.20 -17.29
C TRP A 311 18.52 7.05 -17.93
N ALA A 312 18.30 7.72 -19.08
CA ALA A 312 17.01 7.75 -19.76
C ALA A 312 15.86 8.29 -18.88
N TYR A 313 16.14 9.20 -17.96
CA TYR A 313 15.13 9.80 -17.08
C TYR A 313 13.96 10.43 -17.84
N ASP A 314 14.25 11.10 -18.95
CA ASP A 314 13.23 11.78 -19.77
C ASP A 314 12.34 10.84 -20.59
N TRP A 315 12.63 9.54 -20.57
CA TRP A 315 11.76 8.53 -21.17
C TRP A 315 10.62 8.13 -20.24
N LEU A 316 10.72 8.44 -18.95
CA LEU A 316 9.67 8.13 -17.99
C LEU A 316 8.49 9.09 -18.13
N PRO A 317 7.25 8.58 -18.11
CA PRO A 317 6.06 9.44 -18.05
C PRO A 317 6.05 10.21 -16.73
N LYS A 318 5.90 11.53 -16.83
CA LYS A 318 5.79 12.44 -15.69
C LYS A 318 4.34 12.87 -15.53
N ARG A 319 3.77 12.67 -14.34
CA ARG A 319 2.35 12.97 -14.07
C ARG A 319 2.15 14.47 -13.82
N ASP A 320 1.10 15.01 -14.43
CA ASP A 320 0.59 16.39 -14.25
C ASP A 320 -0.53 16.47 -13.19
N GLY A 321 -0.97 15.33 -12.66
CA GLY A 321 -2.06 15.28 -11.69
C GLY A 321 -2.37 13.89 -11.17
N ALA A 322 -3.58 13.75 -10.62
CA ALA A 322 -4.12 12.47 -10.20
C ALA A 322 -4.50 11.62 -11.42
N TYR A 323 -4.18 10.34 -11.35
CA TYR A 323 -4.63 9.28 -12.27
C TYR A 323 -4.96 8.05 -11.43
N ASP A 324 -5.69 8.25 -10.33
CA ASP A 324 -6.32 7.15 -9.62
C ASP A 324 -7.57 6.68 -10.38
N VAL A 325 -8.16 5.56 -9.96
CA VAL A 325 -9.25 4.95 -10.71
C VAL A 325 -10.49 5.83 -10.80
N MET A 326 -10.76 6.70 -9.81
CA MET A 326 -11.91 7.60 -9.86
C MET A 326 -11.69 8.72 -10.86
N ASP A 327 -10.51 9.35 -10.85
CA ASP A 327 -10.14 10.35 -11.87
C ASP A 327 -10.09 9.74 -13.27
N THR A 328 -9.54 8.53 -13.41
CA THR A 328 -9.47 7.81 -14.69
C THR A 328 -10.88 7.55 -15.25
N PHE A 329 -11.81 7.01 -14.47
CA PHE A 329 -13.18 6.77 -14.94
C PHE A 329 -13.97 8.05 -15.14
N GLU A 330 -13.66 9.13 -14.42
CA GLU A 330 -14.21 10.45 -14.72
C GLU A 330 -13.74 10.94 -16.10
N ARG A 331 -12.46 10.79 -16.43
CA ARG A 331 -11.93 11.15 -17.76
C ARG A 331 -12.49 10.29 -18.88
N ILE A 332 -12.67 8.99 -18.66
CA ILE A 332 -13.40 8.11 -19.59
C ILE A 332 -14.83 8.66 -19.78
N HIS A 333 -15.52 8.99 -18.69
CA HIS A 333 -16.86 9.55 -18.75
C HIS A 333 -16.92 10.90 -19.49
N GLN A 334 -15.86 11.69 -19.44
CA GLN A 334 -15.73 12.94 -20.20
C GLN A 334 -15.29 12.74 -21.67
N GLY A 335 -15.06 11.50 -22.11
CA GLY A 335 -14.57 11.19 -23.46
C GLY A 335 -13.10 11.54 -23.70
N LYS A 336 -12.31 11.71 -22.63
CA LYS A 336 -10.88 12.08 -22.70
C LYS A 336 -9.94 10.89 -22.80
N ILE A 337 -10.45 9.67 -22.64
CA ILE A 337 -9.69 8.42 -22.76
C ILE A 337 -10.33 7.57 -23.85
N ASN A 338 -9.54 7.21 -24.86
CA ASN A 338 -10.02 6.47 -26.03
C ASN A 338 -10.11 4.96 -25.78
N GLY A 339 -9.28 4.42 -24.90
CA GLY A 339 -9.19 2.98 -24.69
C GLY A 339 -8.69 2.60 -23.32
N PHE A 340 -9.00 1.37 -22.93
CA PHE A 340 -8.68 0.86 -21.61
C PHE A 340 -8.34 -0.63 -21.68
N VAL A 341 -7.32 -1.04 -20.93
CA VAL A 341 -6.94 -2.46 -20.80
C VAL A 341 -7.29 -2.91 -19.39
N MET A 342 -8.05 -3.99 -19.29
CA MET A 342 -8.51 -4.57 -18.04
C MET A 342 -7.94 -5.98 -17.92
N GLN A 343 -6.94 -6.13 -17.06
CA GLN A 343 -6.27 -7.39 -16.81
C GLN A 343 -6.57 -7.85 -15.38
N GLY A 344 -7.30 -8.97 -15.24
CA GLY A 344 -7.65 -9.52 -13.92
C GLY A 344 -8.42 -8.55 -13.00
N PHE A 345 -9.19 -7.62 -13.57
CA PHE A 345 -9.94 -6.61 -12.82
C PHE A 345 -11.32 -6.37 -13.44
N ASN A 346 -12.35 -6.35 -12.59
CA ASN A 346 -13.75 -6.19 -12.97
C ASN A 346 -14.34 -4.87 -12.43
N PRO A 347 -14.03 -3.72 -13.05
CA PRO A 347 -14.43 -2.41 -12.53
C PRO A 347 -15.94 -2.20 -12.48
N LEU A 348 -16.73 -2.81 -13.37
CA LEU A 348 -18.18 -2.65 -13.33
C LEU A 348 -18.81 -3.21 -12.04
N ALA A 349 -18.20 -4.25 -11.47
CA ALA A 349 -18.61 -4.82 -10.20
C ALA A 349 -17.93 -4.15 -8.99
N ALA A 350 -16.65 -3.77 -9.13
CA ALA A 350 -15.83 -3.36 -7.99
C ALA A 350 -15.84 -1.84 -7.70
N LEU A 351 -16.05 -0.99 -8.71
CA LEU A 351 -15.97 0.46 -8.54
C LEU A 351 -17.29 1.06 -8.03
N PRO A 352 -17.23 2.18 -7.28
CA PRO A 352 -18.43 2.87 -6.84
C PRO A 352 -19.20 3.43 -8.02
N ASN A 353 -20.53 3.51 -7.88
CA ASN A 353 -21.45 4.04 -8.89
C ASN A 353 -21.37 3.28 -10.24
N LYS A 354 -21.81 2.01 -10.23
CA LYS A 354 -21.94 1.14 -11.41
C LYS A 354 -22.55 1.84 -12.63
N LYS A 355 -23.59 2.65 -12.45
CA LYS A 355 -24.27 3.35 -13.55
C LYS A 355 -23.32 4.30 -14.29
N LYS A 356 -22.57 5.12 -13.54
CA LYS A 356 -21.57 6.03 -14.13
C LYS A 356 -20.43 5.25 -14.77
N VAL A 357 -19.96 4.18 -14.14
CA VAL A 357 -18.90 3.31 -14.67
C VAL A 357 -19.32 2.69 -16.00
N GLY A 358 -20.52 2.13 -16.10
CA GLY A 358 -21.08 1.61 -17.37
C GLY A 358 -21.21 2.68 -18.45
N ALA A 359 -21.76 3.85 -18.09
CA ALA A 359 -21.88 4.98 -19.02
C ALA A 359 -20.51 5.52 -19.47
N ALA A 360 -19.48 5.42 -18.64
CA ALA A 360 -18.11 5.75 -19.02
C ALA A 360 -17.57 4.74 -20.04
N MET A 361 -17.67 3.44 -19.76
CA MET A 361 -17.16 2.39 -20.68
C MET A 361 -17.83 2.44 -22.06
N ALA A 362 -19.10 2.85 -22.15
CA ALA A 362 -19.80 3.06 -23.42
C ALA A 362 -19.23 4.21 -24.28
N LYS A 363 -18.38 5.08 -23.71
CA LYS A 363 -17.68 6.17 -24.42
C LYS A 363 -16.26 5.79 -24.86
N LEU A 364 -15.75 4.63 -24.48
CA LEU A 364 -14.48 4.11 -24.98
C LEU A 364 -14.61 3.79 -26.47
N LYS A 365 -13.54 3.98 -27.23
CA LYS A 365 -13.44 3.48 -28.61
C LYS A 365 -13.15 1.99 -28.61
N TRP A 366 -12.28 1.54 -27.71
CA TRP A 366 -11.94 0.14 -27.54
C TRP A 366 -11.70 -0.24 -26.08
N LEU A 367 -11.96 -1.51 -25.75
CA LEU A 367 -11.75 -2.12 -24.45
C LEU A 367 -11.11 -3.48 -24.65
N VAL A 368 -9.93 -3.69 -24.08
CA VAL A 368 -9.27 -5.00 -24.03
C VAL A 368 -9.50 -5.62 -22.66
N VAL A 369 -10.05 -6.82 -22.59
CA VAL A 369 -10.24 -7.59 -21.36
C VAL A 369 -9.39 -8.86 -21.40
N ILE A 370 -8.49 -9.01 -20.45
CA ILE A 370 -7.58 -10.15 -20.26
C ILE A 370 -8.00 -10.85 -18.97
N GLU A 371 -8.66 -12.00 -19.10
CA GLU A 371 -9.27 -12.71 -17.98
C GLU A 371 -9.41 -14.21 -18.29
N PRO A 372 -9.24 -15.11 -17.29
CA PRO A 372 -9.61 -16.52 -17.43
C PRO A 372 -11.13 -16.74 -17.45
N LEU A 373 -11.93 -15.76 -17.02
CA LEU A 373 -13.39 -15.88 -16.89
C LEU A 373 -14.15 -14.81 -17.68
N LYS A 374 -15.38 -15.14 -18.07
CA LYS A 374 -16.34 -14.11 -18.48
C LYS A 374 -16.75 -13.32 -17.24
N ASN A 375 -16.84 -12.00 -17.37
CA ASN A 375 -17.28 -11.11 -16.29
C ASN A 375 -18.16 -9.97 -16.81
N GLU A 376 -18.81 -9.27 -15.88
CA GLU A 376 -19.76 -8.18 -16.14
C GLU A 376 -19.13 -7.05 -16.96
N THR A 377 -17.85 -6.76 -16.71
CA THR A 377 -17.10 -5.76 -17.46
C THR A 377 -16.91 -6.17 -18.93
N SER A 378 -16.57 -7.43 -19.22
CA SER A 378 -16.39 -7.91 -20.60
C SER A 378 -17.69 -7.93 -21.42
N GLU A 379 -18.83 -7.88 -20.73
CA GLU A 379 -20.16 -7.93 -21.31
C GLU A 379 -21.00 -6.70 -20.94
N PHE A 380 -20.36 -5.59 -20.56
CA PHE A 380 -21.05 -4.38 -20.09
C PHE A 380 -22.03 -3.79 -21.11
N TRP A 381 -21.82 -4.09 -22.39
CA TRP A 381 -22.62 -3.66 -23.53
C TRP A 381 -23.86 -4.52 -23.77
N LYS A 382 -23.98 -5.68 -23.11
CA LYS A 382 -25.14 -6.58 -23.24
C LYS A 382 -26.24 -6.22 -22.25
N ASN A 383 -27.49 -6.30 -22.70
CA ASN A 383 -28.65 -6.15 -21.82
C ASN A 383 -28.84 -7.40 -20.94
N TYR A 384 -28.94 -7.20 -19.63
CA TYR A 384 -29.28 -8.24 -18.64
C TYR A 384 -30.48 -7.83 -17.78
N GLY A 385 -31.47 -7.17 -18.39
CA GLY A 385 -32.64 -6.62 -17.69
C GLY A 385 -32.24 -5.62 -16.62
N GLU A 386 -32.86 -5.70 -15.44
CA GLU A 386 -32.58 -4.80 -14.31
C GLU A 386 -31.12 -4.85 -13.83
N LEU A 387 -30.43 -5.97 -14.06
CA LEU A 387 -29.03 -6.13 -13.65
C LEU A 387 -28.07 -5.33 -14.53
N ASN A 388 -28.40 -5.12 -15.82
CA ASN A 388 -27.65 -4.26 -16.74
C ASN A 388 -28.56 -3.77 -17.87
N ASN A 389 -29.33 -2.72 -17.62
CA ASN A 389 -30.31 -2.21 -18.57
C ASN A 389 -29.65 -1.24 -19.58
N VAL A 390 -28.99 -1.81 -20.58
CA VAL A 390 -28.33 -1.08 -21.68
C VAL A 390 -28.94 -1.48 -23.02
N LYS A 391 -28.73 -0.67 -24.05
CA LYS A 391 -29.09 -0.99 -25.43
C LYS A 391 -27.80 -1.24 -26.22
N PRO A 392 -27.49 -2.50 -26.58
CA PRO A 392 -26.25 -2.83 -27.29
C PRO A 392 -26.02 -1.99 -28.54
N GLU A 393 -27.08 -1.66 -29.27
CA GLU A 393 -27.05 -0.85 -30.50
C GLU A 393 -26.63 0.62 -30.28
N GLU A 394 -26.69 1.13 -29.05
CA GLU A 394 -26.25 2.49 -28.70
C GLU A 394 -24.78 2.53 -28.20
N ILE A 395 -24.11 1.37 -28.11
CA ILE A 395 -22.75 1.26 -27.57
C ILE A 395 -21.77 0.89 -28.69
N ALA A 396 -20.92 1.84 -29.06
CA ALA A 396 -19.96 1.68 -30.16
C ALA A 396 -18.58 1.13 -29.74
N THR A 397 -18.38 0.87 -28.45
CA THR A 397 -17.09 0.38 -27.93
C THR A 397 -16.73 -0.97 -28.54
N GLU A 398 -15.57 -1.06 -29.21
CA GLU A 398 -15.01 -2.34 -29.64
C GLU A 398 -14.48 -3.10 -28.42
N VAL A 399 -15.00 -4.31 -28.15
CA VAL A 399 -14.56 -5.12 -27.01
C VAL A 399 -13.78 -6.34 -27.49
N ILE A 400 -12.52 -6.41 -27.09
CA ILE A 400 -11.62 -7.53 -27.37
C ILE A 400 -11.43 -8.31 -26.07
N ARG A 401 -11.93 -9.55 -26.02
CA ARG A 401 -11.73 -10.43 -24.87
C ARG A 401 -10.67 -11.49 -25.19
N LEU A 402 -9.56 -11.43 -24.47
CA LEU A 402 -8.43 -12.35 -24.60
C LEU A 402 -8.47 -13.37 -23.45
N PRO A 403 -8.61 -14.69 -23.74
CA PRO A 403 -8.66 -15.72 -22.71
C PRO A 403 -7.28 -15.90 -22.06
N ALA A 404 -7.19 -15.59 -20.77
CA ALA A 404 -5.97 -15.74 -19.98
C ALA A 404 -5.94 -17.06 -19.19
N SER A 405 -4.75 -17.49 -18.78
CA SER A 405 -4.56 -18.58 -17.84
C SER A 405 -5.10 -18.24 -16.45
N CYS A 406 -5.46 -19.25 -15.66
CA CYS A 406 -5.62 -19.10 -14.21
C CYS A 406 -4.34 -19.45 -13.44
N PHE A 407 -4.34 -19.28 -12.12
CA PHE A 407 -3.16 -19.52 -11.26
C PHE A 407 -2.61 -20.95 -11.34
N ALA A 408 -3.43 -21.94 -11.71
CA ALA A 408 -3.04 -23.34 -11.81
C ALA A 408 -2.39 -23.69 -13.16
N GLU A 409 -2.38 -22.77 -14.12
CA GLU A 409 -1.94 -22.99 -15.50
C GLU A 409 -0.67 -22.17 -15.83
N ASP A 410 -0.20 -21.35 -14.90
CA ASP A 410 0.96 -20.47 -15.08
C ASP A 410 1.96 -20.67 -13.93
N PRO A 411 3.26 -20.96 -14.19
CA PRO A 411 4.25 -20.91 -13.13
C PRO A 411 4.65 -19.46 -12.81
N GLY A 412 5.02 -19.20 -11.56
CA GLY A 412 5.45 -17.87 -11.16
C GLY A 412 5.46 -17.68 -9.65
N THR A 413 5.45 -16.43 -9.21
CA THR A 413 5.37 -16.10 -7.79
C THR A 413 4.17 -15.23 -7.44
N PHE A 414 3.74 -15.37 -6.19
CA PHE A 414 2.91 -14.36 -5.54
C PHE A 414 3.49 -14.01 -4.17
N THR A 415 3.25 -12.78 -3.73
CA THR A 415 3.65 -12.29 -2.42
C THR A 415 2.44 -12.23 -1.51
N ASN A 416 2.46 -12.99 -0.41
CA ASN A 416 1.34 -13.01 0.53
C ASN A 416 1.33 -11.78 1.47
N SER A 417 0.30 -11.70 2.33
CA SER A 417 0.13 -10.59 3.28
C SER A 417 1.30 -10.41 4.28
N GLY A 418 2.05 -11.48 4.57
CA GLY A 418 3.25 -11.49 5.41
C GLY A 418 4.55 -11.20 4.65
N ARG A 419 4.47 -10.78 3.37
CA ARG A 419 5.61 -10.49 2.48
C ARG A 419 6.43 -11.71 2.07
N VAL A 420 5.87 -12.92 2.20
CA VAL A 420 6.52 -14.15 1.72
C VAL A 420 6.27 -14.29 0.23
N ILE A 421 7.34 -14.26 -0.56
CA ILE A 421 7.33 -14.54 -2.00
C ILE A 421 7.34 -16.06 -2.17
N GLN A 422 6.32 -16.62 -2.80
CA GLN A 422 6.13 -18.06 -2.94
C GLN A 422 6.05 -18.43 -4.42
N TRP A 423 6.91 -19.35 -4.84
CA TRP A 423 6.86 -19.94 -6.18
C TRP A 423 5.76 -21.00 -6.26
N HIS A 424 5.08 -21.07 -7.41
CA HIS A 424 4.17 -22.17 -7.76
C HIS A 424 4.43 -22.63 -9.19
N TRP A 425 3.98 -23.86 -9.47
CA TRP A 425 4.14 -24.51 -10.77
C TRP A 425 2.78 -24.64 -11.46
N ALA A 426 2.80 -24.65 -12.80
CA ALA A 426 1.63 -25.02 -13.58
C ALA A 426 1.31 -26.51 -13.37
N GLY A 427 0.02 -26.82 -13.19
CA GLY A 427 -0.52 -28.17 -13.11
C GLY A 427 -1.20 -28.62 -14.40
N ALA A 428 -1.51 -27.69 -15.32
CA ALA A 428 -2.11 -27.96 -16.62
C ALA A 428 -1.76 -26.84 -17.60
N ASP A 429 -1.99 -27.07 -18.90
CA ASP A 429 -1.95 -26.01 -19.91
C ASP A 429 -3.22 -25.14 -19.84
N PRO A 430 -3.17 -23.87 -20.28
CA PRO A 430 -4.36 -23.03 -20.36
C PRO A 430 -5.49 -23.66 -21.19
N ALA A 431 -6.73 -23.50 -20.73
CA ALA A 431 -7.87 -24.11 -21.40
C ALA A 431 -8.11 -23.56 -22.82
N GLY A 432 -8.35 -24.46 -23.78
CA GLY A 432 -8.64 -24.11 -25.17
C GLY A 432 -7.47 -23.41 -25.86
N GLU A 433 -7.71 -22.19 -26.35
CA GLU A 433 -6.68 -21.32 -26.94
C GLU A 433 -6.18 -20.26 -25.95
N GLY A 434 -6.43 -20.47 -24.65
CA GLY A 434 -5.97 -19.61 -23.58
C GLY A 434 -4.45 -19.44 -23.58
N LYS A 435 -3.98 -18.31 -23.03
CA LYS A 435 -2.56 -17.97 -22.96
C LYS A 435 -2.21 -17.42 -21.59
N THR A 436 -0.96 -17.59 -21.17
CA THR A 436 -0.49 -16.92 -19.95
C THR A 436 -0.54 -15.41 -20.12
N ASP A 437 -0.74 -14.66 -19.04
CA ASP A 437 -0.67 -13.19 -19.08
C ASP A 437 0.65 -12.71 -19.70
N ARG A 438 1.76 -13.41 -19.38
CA ARG A 438 3.09 -13.13 -19.92
C ARG A 438 3.15 -13.31 -21.43
N GLU A 439 2.54 -14.35 -21.97
CA GLU A 439 2.44 -14.55 -23.41
C GLU A 439 1.56 -13.48 -24.07
N ILE A 440 0.38 -13.18 -23.50
CA ILE A 440 -0.53 -12.15 -24.05
C ILE A 440 0.19 -10.79 -24.14
N ILE A 441 0.82 -10.35 -23.04
CA ILE A 441 1.53 -9.08 -23.00
C ILE A 441 2.78 -9.09 -23.91
N GLY A 442 3.55 -10.17 -23.92
CA GLY A 442 4.71 -10.31 -24.81
C GLY A 442 4.32 -10.23 -26.29
N GLN A 443 3.21 -10.85 -26.64
CA GLN A 443 2.64 -10.80 -27.98
C GLN A 443 2.10 -9.41 -28.38
N ILE A 444 1.43 -8.69 -27.47
CA ILE A 444 0.98 -7.31 -27.73
C ILE A 444 2.20 -6.41 -27.91
N PHE A 445 3.16 -6.52 -27.00
CA PHE A 445 4.32 -5.65 -26.96
C PHE A 445 5.24 -5.83 -28.17
N THR A 446 5.54 -7.06 -28.56
CA THR A 446 6.39 -7.34 -29.74
C THR A 446 5.77 -6.81 -31.03
N ARG A 447 4.44 -6.93 -31.20
CA ARG A 447 3.72 -6.36 -32.35
C ARG A 447 3.73 -4.83 -32.32
N LEU A 448 3.50 -4.22 -31.15
CA LEU A 448 3.55 -2.78 -30.98
C LEU A 448 4.95 -2.23 -31.33
N ARG A 449 5.99 -2.85 -30.79
CA ARG A 449 7.39 -2.47 -31.07
C ARG A 449 7.72 -2.61 -32.55
N ALA A 450 7.28 -3.70 -33.20
CA ALA A 450 7.49 -3.89 -34.64
C ALA A 450 6.80 -2.81 -35.47
N ALA A 451 5.57 -2.40 -35.09
CA ALA A 451 4.88 -1.28 -35.73
C ALA A 451 5.64 0.04 -35.55
N TYR A 452 6.11 0.36 -34.34
CA TYR A 452 6.94 1.56 -34.11
C TYR A 452 8.25 1.54 -34.92
N ALA A 453 8.87 0.37 -35.06
CA ALA A 453 10.11 0.22 -35.82
C ALA A 453 9.88 0.39 -37.33
N LYS A 454 8.75 -0.09 -37.84
CA LYS A 454 8.39 -0.03 -39.26
C LYS A 454 7.82 1.33 -39.67
N ASP A 455 6.84 1.81 -38.92
CA ASP A 455 5.97 2.94 -39.30
C ASP A 455 6.37 4.23 -38.57
N GLY A 456 7.33 4.17 -37.63
CA GLY A 456 7.68 5.28 -36.76
C GLY A 456 6.61 5.57 -35.70
N GLY A 457 6.64 6.76 -35.12
CA GLY A 457 5.67 7.18 -34.11
C GLY A 457 6.12 8.39 -33.31
N LYS A 458 5.25 8.87 -32.43
CA LYS A 458 5.61 9.95 -31.49
C LYS A 458 6.56 9.40 -30.44
N PHE A 459 7.76 9.97 -30.37
CA PHE A 459 8.78 9.63 -29.37
C PHE A 459 9.01 8.12 -29.22
N PRO A 460 9.56 7.45 -30.27
CA PRO A 460 9.62 5.99 -30.34
C PRO A 460 10.63 5.35 -29.39
N ASP A 461 11.64 6.11 -28.93
CA ASP A 461 12.79 5.57 -28.19
C ASP A 461 12.41 4.73 -26.95
N PRO A 462 11.52 5.15 -26.05
CA PRO A 462 11.16 4.33 -24.88
C PRO A 462 10.58 2.96 -25.25
N VAL A 463 9.85 2.86 -26.38
CA VAL A 463 9.26 1.60 -26.87
C VAL A 463 10.32 0.71 -27.52
N LEU A 464 11.20 1.31 -28.32
CA LEU A 464 12.22 0.60 -29.09
C LEU A 464 13.43 0.19 -28.22
N LYS A 465 13.73 0.93 -27.16
CA LYS A 465 14.95 0.79 -26.37
C LYS A 465 14.75 0.14 -25.00
N VAL A 466 13.51 -0.04 -24.53
CA VAL A 466 13.28 -0.83 -23.31
C VAL A 466 13.81 -2.25 -23.51
N THR A 467 14.52 -2.79 -22.54
CA THR A 467 15.07 -4.14 -22.53
C THR A 467 13.92 -5.14 -22.67
N TRP A 468 14.07 -6.09 -23.58
CA TRP A 468 13.13 -7.20 -23.78
C TRP A 468 13.89 -8.45 -24.26
N ALA A 469 14.99 -8.73 -23.58
CA ALA A 469 15.98 -9.72 -23.97
C ALA A 469 15.62 -11.12 -23.43
N TYR A 470 14.39 -11.55 -23.67
CA TYR A 470 13.90 -12.87 -23.28
C TYR A 470 14.15 -13.88 -24.39
N ALA A 471 14.43 -15.13 -24.03
CA ALA A 471 14.71 -16.21 -24.98
C ALA A 471 13.57 -16.41 -26.00
N ASN A 472 12.33 -16.26 -25.55
CA ASN A 472 11.16 -16.09 -26.41
C ASN A 472 10.51 -14.72 -26.13
N PRO A 473 10.76 -13.69 -26.97
CA PRO A 473 10.19 -12.36 -26.78
C PRO A 473 8.66 -12.31 -26.75
N SER A 474 7.98 -13.26 -27.41
CA SER A 474 6.51 -13.32 -27.41
C SER A 474 5.93 -14.09 -26.23
N HIS A 475 6.76 -14.84 -25.50
CA HIS A 475 6.37 -15.59 -24.31
C HIS A 475 7.53 -15.64 -23.30
N PRO A 476 7.81 -14.53 -22.60
CA PRO A 476 8.87 -14.49 -21.59
C PRO A 476 8.61 -15.51 -20.47
N SER A 477 9.63 -16.24 -20.03
CA SER A 477 9.49 -17.18 -18.91
C SER A 477 9.39 -16.45 -17.55
N ALA A 478 8.76 -17.08 -16.56
CA ALA A 478 8.63 -16.51 -15.23
C ALA A 478 10.00 -16.42 -14.56
N GLU A 479 10.86 -17.42 -14.77
CA GLU A 479 12.23 -17.44 -14.26
C GLU A 479 13.07 -16.29 -14.80
N GLU A 480 12.98 -15.98 -16.10
CA GLU A 480 13.69 -14.83 -16.68
C GLU A 480 13.23 -13.50 -16.09
N ILE A 481 11.91 -13.32 -15.93
CA ILE A 481 11.35 -12.10 -15.32
C ILE A 481 11.80 -11.98 -13.86
N LEU A 482 11.71 -13.06 -13.07
CA LEU A 482 12.10 -13.00 -11.65
C LEU A 482 13.60 -12.79 -11.46
N ARG A 483 14.42 -13.31 -12.37
CA ARG A 483 15.86 -13.02 -12.43
C ARG A 483 16.13 -11.53 -12.70
N GLU A 484 15.31 -10.89 -13.53
CA GLU A 484 15.39 -9.44 -13.75
C GLU A 484 14.97 -8.66 -12.51
N VAL A 485 13.86 -9.05 -11.87
CA VAL A 485 13.35 -8.44 -10.63
C VAL A 485 14.37 -8.54 -9.48
N ASN A 486 15.06 -9.68 -9.36
CA ASN A 486 16.14 -9.87 -8.38
C ASN A 486 17.33 -8.94 -8.63
N GLY A 487 17.71 -8.77 -9.90
CA GLY A 487 18.84 -7.97 -10.32
C GLY A 487 20.15 -8.75 -10.42
N ARG A 488 21.03 -8.24 -11.27
CA ARG A 488 22.35 -8.80 -11.61
C ARG A 488 23.46 -7.75 -11.55
N ALA A 489 24.69 -8.20 -11.38
CA ALA A 489 25.87 -7.37 -11.51
C ALA A 489 26.15 -7.06 -13.00
N LEU A 490 26.15 -5.78 -13.39
CA LEU A 490 26.50 -5.39 -14.77
C LEU A 490 28.02 -5.24 -14.99
N LYS A 491 28.76 -5.11 -13.89
CA LYS A 491 30.22 -5.09 -13.79
C LYS A 491 30.60 -5.81 -12.49
N ASP A 492 31.87 -6.15 -12.32
CA ASP A 492 32.35 -6.70 -11.05
C ASP A 492 31.99 -5.75 -9.90
N VAL A 493 31.28 -6.30 -8.91
CA VAL A 493 30.98 -5.62 -7.65
C VAL A 493 32.10 -5.95 -6.69
N THR A 494 32.93 -4.98 -6.35
CA THR A 494 34.09 -5.16 -5.48
C THR A 494 33.78 -4.79 -4.03
N ASP A 495 34.58 -5.28 -3.08
CA ASP A 495 34.47 -4.90 -1.68
C ASP A 495 34.80 -3.40 -1.52
N PRO A 496 33.91 -2.59 -0.92
CA PRO A 496 34.19 -1.17 -0.68
C PRO A 496 35.44 -0.92 0.17
N LYS A 497 35.88 -1.91 0.97
CA LYS A 497 37.09 -1.83 1.81
C LYS A 497 38.33 -2.40 1.12
N ASP A 498 38.16 -3.19 0.06
CA ASP A 498 39.24 -3.79 -0.72
C ASP A 498 38.81 -3.95 -2.20
N PRO A 499 39.10 -2.97 -3.06
CA PRO A 499 38.71 -3.01 -4.47
C PRO A 499 39.31 -4.17 -5.27
N THR A 500 40.33 -4.87 -4.75
CA THR A 500 40.90 -6.04 -5.43
C THR A 500 40.05 -7.30 -5.24
N LYS A 501 39.17 -7.30 -4.25
CA LYS A 501 38.28 -8.41 -3.93
C LYS A 501 36.93 -8.23 -4.64
N VAL A 502 36.67 -9.08 -5.62
CA VAL A 502 35.37 -9.17 -6.30
C VAL A 502 34.38 -9.94 -5.42
N LEU A 503 33.29 -9.29 -5.01
CA LEU A 503 32.19 -9.88 -4.25
C LEU A 503 31.17 -10.57 -5.17
N VAL A 504 30.84 -9.94 -6.29
CA VAL A 504 29.93 -10.49 -7.31
C VAL A 504 30.50 -10.19 -8.70
N PRO A 505 30.92 -11.21 -9.46
CA PRO A 505 31.41 -11.02 -10.83
C PRO A 505 30.35 -10.45 -11.78
N ALA A 506 30.79 -9.73 -12.80
CA ALA A 506 29.93 -9.24 -13.88
C ALA A 506 29.11 -10.37 -14.52
N GLY A 507 27.83 -10.10 -14.78
CA GLY A 507 26.87 -11.04 -15.35
C GLY A 507 26.21 -11.98 -14.33
N GLN A 508 26.72 -12.08 -13.09
CA GLN A 508 26.12 -12.93 -12.08
C GLN A 508 24.91 -12.28 -11.41
N GLN A 509 23.99 -13.12 -10.93
CA GLN A 509 22.85 -12.66 -10.14
C GLN A 509 23.29 -12.13 -8.78
N LEU A 510 22.63 -11.07 -8.32
CA LEU A 510 22.85 -10.58 -6.96
C LEU A 510 22.28 -11.59 -5.95
N PRO A 511 22.96 -11.84 -4.82
CA PRO A 511 22.39 -12.64 -3.75
C PRO A 511 21.13 -11.93 -3.22
N GLY A 512 20.02 -12.68 -3.14
CA GLY A 512 18.72 -12.20 -2.66
C GLY A 512 18.60 -12.14 -1.14
#